data_AF-A0A328HCK0-F1
#
_entry.id   AF-A0A328HCK0-F1
#
_cell.length_a   1.000
_cell.length_b   1.000
_cell.length_c   1.000
_cell.angle_alpha   90.00
_cell.angle_beta   90.00
_cell.angle_gamma   90.00
#
_symmetry.space_group_name_H-M   'P 1'
#
loop_
_entity.id
_entity.type
_entity.pdbx_description
1 polymer ?
#
loop_
_entity_poly.entity_id
_entity_poly.type
_entity_poly.pdbx_seq_one_letter_code
_entity_poly.pdbx_strand_id
1 'polypeptide(L)'
;MTAVSKWVAAGSSAAVFAGGLFLGVPTAAAAPGDAACQQAFNQYESALGAAGITQATVADLESAVDAAAAAEAAYTPLQQGVDDAEAALAAAEAQLADDEAAKDAAEEALEEAQDTGDPEAIEAAQIAYETADEARGDSRDAVELRESELNAAMVSPELIQARDALDAAVANFESLLAAVSLDEASATNLMGLFEAYLTACDPDTPGVDPVVTPPATPPVVQPVAPPVNAPGNTLASAPAGAPGSTTPSVGAALIATPAGGGNAAVATNKGLNVQTAVEAEPGVDPGLALLAGLLAAGIAVPAAVARRMRRTERARN
;
A
#
# COMPACT_ATOMS: atom_id res chain seq x y z
N MET A 1 -6.32 -1.38 4.19
CA MET A 1 -5.68 -1.80 2.92
C MET A 1 -6.45 -1.40 1.65
N THR A 2 -7.58 -0.68 1.69
CA THR A 2 -8.41 -0.46 0.49
C THR A 2 -8.05 0.78 -0.36
N ALA A 3 -7.26 1.74 0.13
CA ALA A 3 -6.91 2.95 -0.63
C ALA A 3 -5.74 2.74 -1.59
N VAL A 4 -4.68 2.04 -1.15
CA VAL A 4 -3.45 1.81 -1.93
C VAL A 4 -3.69 0.80 -3.08
N SER A 5 -4.38 -0.31 -2.82
CA SER A 5 -4.73 -1.29 -3.88
C SER A 5 -5.69 -0.70 -4.93
N LYS A 6 -6.58 0.22 -4.54
CA LYS A 6 -7.42 0.99 -5.49
C LYS A 6 -6.58 1.95 -6.35
N TRP A 7 -5.52 2.52 -5.77
CA TRP A 7 -4.56 3.38 -6.49
C TRP A 7 -3.70 2.62 -7.50
N VAL A 8 -3.17 1.43 -7.14
CA VAL A 8 -2.37 0.59 -8.05
C VAL A 8 -3.22 0.06 -9.22
N ALA A 9 -4.48 -0.31 -8.97
CA ALA A 9 -5.42 -0.71 -10.02
C ALA A 9 -5.80 0.46 -10.95
N ALA A 10 -5.98 1.67 -10.41
CA ALA A 10 -6.23 2.88 -11.20
C ALA A 10 -5.00 3.33 -12.01
N GLY A 11 -3.79 3.22 -11.44
CA GLY A 11 -2.53 3.57 -12.09
C GLY A 11 -2.19 2.71 -13.32
N SER A 12 -2.66 1.47 -13.37
CA SER A 12 -2.49 0.61 -14.56
C SER A 12 -3.32 1.09 -15.76
N SER A 13 -4.46 1.75 -15.51
CA SER A 13 -5.28 2.35 -16.57
C SER A 13 -4.71 3.70 -17.03
N ALA A 14 -4.04 4.41 -16.13
CA ALA A 14 -3.36 5.67 -16.40
C ALA A 14 -2.20 5.55 -17.41
N ALA A 15 -1.37 4.51 -17.27
CA ALA A 15 -0.24 4.27 -18.15
C ALA A 15 -0.67 4.04 -19.62
N VAL A 16 -1.88 3.50 -19.84
CA VAL A 16 -2.45 3.30 -21.19
C VAL A 16 -2.90 4.63 -21.82
N PHE A 17 -3.43 5.57 -21.03
CA PHE A 17 -3.80 6.90 -21.53
C PHE A 17 -2.57 7.82 -21.72
N ALA A 18 -1.60 7.77 -20.82
CA ALA A 18 -0.31 8.46 -20.92
C ALA A 18 0.53 7.99 -22.13
N GLY A 19 0.56 6.67 -22.40
CA GLY A 19 1.27 6.11 -23.55
C GLY A 19 0.58 6.36 -24.89
N GLY A 20 -0.75 6.42 -24.92
CA GLY A 20 -1.53 6.66 -26.14
C GLY A 20 -1.49 8.11 -26.64
N LEU A 21 -1.43 9.10 -25.73
CA LEU A 21 -1.46 10.51 -26.13
C LEU A 21 -0.10 11.02 -26.67
N PHE A 22 1.02 10.42 -26.25
CA PHE A 22 2.37 10.93 -26.57
C PHE A 22 3.10 10.20 -27.71
N LEU A 23 2.61 9.04 -28.17
CA LEU A 23 3.31 8.24 -29.19
C LEU A 23 2.59 8.13 -30.55
N GLY A 24 1.39 8.68 -30.71
CA GLY A 24 0.57 8.38 -31.90
C GLY A 24 -0.12 9.54 -32.61
N VAL A 25 -0.36 10.68 -31.95
CA VAL A 25 -1.01 11.81 -32.63
C VAL A 25 0.10 12.63 -33.31
N PRO A 26 0.06 12.83 -34.64
CA PRO A 26 0.96 13.78 -35.25
C PRO A 26 0.74 15.10 -34.52
N THR A 27 1.79 15.65 -33.91
CA THR A 27 1.76 17.04 -33.49
C THR A 27 1.37 17.81 -34.74
N ALA A 28 0.11 18.26 -34.82
CA ALA A 28 -0.24 19.40 -35.64
C ALA A 28 0.67 20.49 -35.09
N ALA A 29 1.82 20.66 -35.75
CA ALA A 29 2.75 21.69 -35.40
C ALA A 29 2.01 22.97 -35.75
N ALA A 30 1.35 23.56 -34.75
CA ALA A 30 0.93 24.94 -34.81
C ALA A 30 2.10 25.71 -35.43
N ALA A 31 1.82 26.47 -36.50
CA ALA A 31 2.85 27.16 -37.24
C ALA A 31 3.76 27.88 -36.23
N PRO A 32 5.07 27.58 -36.18
CA PRO A 32 5.95 28.10 -35.15
C PRO A 32 5.86 29.64 -35.14
N GLY A 33 5.31 30.20 -34.06
CA GLY A 33 5.21 31.65 -33.88
C GLY A 33 3.83 32.25 -33.61
N ASP A 34 2.76 31.47 -33.41
CA ASP A 34 1.51 32.06 -32.92
C ASP A 34 1.66 32.57 -31.47
N ALA A 35 1.65 33.89 -31.33
CA ALA A 35 1.78 34.57 -30.05
C ALA A 35 0.63 34.22 -29.08
N ALA A 36 -0.57 33.92 -29.59
CA ALA A 36 -1.72 33.55 -28.78
C ALA A 36 -1.53 32.18 -28.11
N CYS A 37 -1.09 31.18 -28.88
CA CYS A 37 -0.78 29.85 -28.36
C CYS A 37 0.35 29.89 -27.31
N GLN A 38 1.42 30.66 -27.56
CA GLN A 38 2.50 30.83 -26.55
C GLN A 38 2.03 31.55 -25.29
N GLN A 39 1.17 32.57 -25.42
CA GLN A 39 0.62 33.28 -24.28
C GLN A 39 -0.28 32.37 -23.42
N ALA A 40 -1.16 31.59 -24.04
CA ALA A 40 -2.02 30.64 -23.33
C ALA A 40 -1.20 29.56 -22.62
N PHE A 41 -0.13 29.05 -23.25
CA PHE A 41 0.80 28.11 -22.63
C PHE A 41 1.47 28.69 -21.37
N ASN A 42 2.00 29.92 -21.46
CA ASN A 42 2.65 30.57 -20.31
C ASN A 42 1.67 30.84 -19.16
N GLN A 43 0.39 31.14 -19.46
CA GLN A 43 -0.66 31.29 -18.45
C GLN A 43 -0.97 29.95 -17.77
N TYR A 44 -1.05 28.87 -18.53
CA TYR A 44 -1.23 27.53 -17.99
C TYR A 44 -0.05 27.08 -17.12
N GLU A 45 1.20 27.23 -17.59
CA GLU A 45 2.38 26.92 -16.77
C GLU A 45 2.46 27.76 -15.49
N SER A 46 2.14 29.06 -15.58
CA SER A 46 2.08 29.91 -14.39
C SER A 46 1.01 29.45 -13.39
N ALA A 47 -0.15 28.98 -13.88
CA ALA A 47 -1.22 28.46 -13.03
C ALA A 47 -0.84 27.13 -12.38
N LEU A 48 -0.18 26.23 -13.13
CA LEU A 48 0.38 24.99 -12.60
C LEU A 48 1.40 25.27 -11.48
N GLY A 49 2.34 26.19 -11.72
CA GLY A 49 3.32 26.61 -10.72
C GLY A 49 2.67 27.21 -9.47
N ALA A 50 1.60 28.00 -9.64
CA ALA A 50 0.83 28.56 -8.52
C ALA A 50 0.08 27.48 -7.71
N ALA A 51 -0.33 26.39 -8.36
CA ALA A 51 -0.93 25.22 -7.71
C ALA A 51 0.11 24.25 -7.09
N GLY A 52 1.40 24.61 -7.11
CA GLY A 52 2.47 23.75 -6.61
C GLY A 52 2.81 22.58 -7.55
N ILE A 53 2.23 22.52 -8.74
CA ILE A 53 2.53 21.52 -9.76
C ILE A 53 3.74 22.01 -10.56
N THR A 54 4.91 21.57 -10.14
CA THR A 54 6.20 21.91 -10.74
C THR A 54 6.88 20.63 -11.22
N GLN A 55 7.89 20.76 -12.08
CA GLN A 55 8.69 19.59 -12.47
C GLN A 55 9.32 18.88 -11.27
N ALA A 56 9.71 19.63 -10.23
CA ALA A 56 10.26 19.07 -9.01
C ALA A 56 9.21 18.25 -8.24
N THR A 57 8.01 18.80 -8.02
CA THR A 57 6.95 18.09 -7.29
C THR A 57 6.44 16.87 -8.04
N VAL A 58 6.42 16.89 -9.38
CA VAL A 58 6.13 15.69 -10.18
C VAL A 58 7.22 14.63 -10.00
N ALA A 59 8.50 15.01 -10.05
CA ALA A 59 9.60 14.08 -9.82
C ALA A 59 9.60 13.50 -8.39
N ASP A 60 9.24 14.32 -7.39
CA ASP A 60 9.10 13.87 -6.00
C ASP A 60 7.94 12.89 -5.84
N LEU A 61 6.80 13.15 -6.49
CA LEU A 61 5.65 12.24 -6.51
C LEU A 61 5.99 10.92 -7.20
N GLU A 62 6.66 10.95 -8.36
CA GLU A 62 7.14 9.74 -9.05
C GLU A 62 8.07 8.92 -8.14
N SER A 63 9.04 9.59 -7.50
CA SER A 63 9.96 8.94 -6.56
C SER A 63 9.25 8.35 -5.33
N ALA A 64 8.20 9.00 -4.83
CA ALA A 64 7.41 8.50 -3.70
C ALA A 64 6.58 7.28 -4.08
N VAL A 65 6.03 7.25 -5.29
CA VAL A 65 5.32 6.08 -5.83
C VAL A 65 6.26 4.89 -5.98
N ASP A 66 7.46 5.10 -6.54
CA ASP A 66 8.47 4.04 -6.65
C ASP A 66 8.88 3.49 -5.27
N ALA A 67 9.04 4.37 -4.28
CA ALA A 67 9.35 3.97 -2.91
C ALA A 67 8.21 3.16 -2.26
N ALA A 68 6.95 3.57 -2.45
CA ALA A 68 5.80 2.84 -1.96
C ALA A 68 5.66 1.46 -2.62
N ALA A 69 5.86 1.37 -3.93
CA ALA A 69 5.84 0.11 -4.66
C ALA A 69 6.97 -0.84 -4.19
N ALA A 70 8.16 -0.31 -3.93
CA ALA A 70 9.26 -1.10 -3.37
C ALA A 70 8.97 -1.60 -1.95
N ALA A 71 8.36 -0.76 -1.10
CA ALA A 71 7.96 -1.14 0.25
C ALA A 71 6.86 -2.21 0.24
N GLU A 72 5.86 -2.09 -0.64
CA GLU A 72 4.81 -3.09 -0.82
C GLU A 72 5.37 -4.43 -1.32
N ALA A 73 6.30 -4.38 -2.29
CA ALA A 73 6.98 -5.57 -2.80
C ALA A 73 7.81 -6.29 -1.71
N ALA A 74 8.35 -5.55 -0.73
CA ALA A 74 9.06 -6.13 0.41
C ALA A 74 8.10 -6.69 1.48
N TYR A 75 6.97 -6.02 1.71
CA TYR A 75 5.97 -6.42 2.71
C TYR A 75 5.18 -7.67 2.30
N THR A 76 4.77 -7.76 1.03
CA THR A 76 3.91 -8.84 0.52
C THR A 76 4.39 -10.26 0.82
N PRO A 77 5.65 -10.65 0.53
CA PRO A 77 6.12 -12.01 0.83
C PRO A 77 6.20 -12.30 2.34
N LEU A 78 6.40 -11.27 3.18
CA LEU A 78 6.41 -11.43 4.63
C LEU A 78 4.99 -11.65 5.16
N GLN A 79 4.01 -10.92 4.63
CA GLN A 79 2.60 -11.16 4.93
C GLN A 79 2.17 -12.56 4.49
N GLN A 80 2.57 -13.02 3.30
CA GLN A 80 2.30 -14.38 2.84
C GLN A 80 2.85 -15.44 3.82
N GLY A 81 4.02 -15.20 4.42
CA GLY A 81 4.57 -16.10 5.45
C GLY A 81 3.72 -16.16 6.73
N VAL A 82 3.06 -15.07 7.11
CA VAL A 82 2.09 -15.06 8.22
C VAL A 82 0.84 -15.85 7.83
N ASP A 83 0.31 -15.62 6.64
CA ASP A 83 -0.89 -16.30 6.13
C ASP A 83 -0.65 -17.82 6.01
N ASP A 84 0.54 -18.23 5.56
CA ASP A 84 0.95 -19.63 5.48
C ASP A 84 1.05 -20.27 6.88
N ALA A 85 1.56 -19.54 7.89
CA ALA A 85 1.62 -20.01 9.27
C ALA A 85 0.23 -20.15 9.90
N GLU A 86 -0.69 -19.23 9.62
CA GLU A 86 -2.09 -19.30 10.05
C GLU A 86 -2.79 -20.52 9.43
N ALA A 87 -2.59 -20.77 8.13
CA ALA A 87 -3.11 -21.96 7.47
C ALA A 87 -2.56 -23.26 8.05
N ALA A 88 -1.27 -23.28 8.42
CA ALA A 88 -0.64 -24.44 9.05
C ALA A 88 -1.18 -24.70 10.47
N LEU A 89 -1.46 -23.65 11.24
CA LEU A 89 -2.12 -23.77 12.54
C LEU A 89 -3.53 -24.35 12.39
N ALA A 90 -4.34 -23.80 11.47
CA ALA A 90 -5.69 -24.31 11.22
C ALA A 90 -5.71 -25.79 10.80
N ALA A 91 -4.71 -26.24 10.03
CA ALA A 91 -4.56 -27.65 9.67
C ALA A 91 -4.21 -28.53 10.88
N ALA A 92 -3.35 -28.05 11.78
CA ALA A 92 -3.02 -28.78 13.01
C ALA A 92 -4.21 -28.88 13.97
N GLU A 93 -4.99 -27.80 14.12
CA GLU A 93 -6.23 -27.81 14.91
C GLU A 93 -7.27 -28.79 14.35
N ALA A 94 -7.41 -28.88 13.02
CA ALA A 94 -8.28 -29.85 12.39
C ALA A 94 -7.83 -31.29 12.65
N GLN A 95 -6.52 -31.57 12.54
CA GLN A 95 -5.96 -32.89 12.85
C GLN A 95 -6.17 -33.26 14.32
N LEU A 96 -5.99 -32.31 15.25
CA LEU A 96 -6.26 -32.53 16.66
C LEU A 96 -7.73 -32.92 16.90
N ALA A 97 -8.67 -32.27 16.22
CA ALA A 97 -10.09 -32.63 16.34
C ALA A 97 -10.38 -34.06 15.83
N ASP A 98 -9.73 -34.48 14.74
CA ASP A 98 -9.84 -35.84 14.22
C ASP A 98 -9.24 -36.88 15.19
N ASP A 99 -8.09 -36.58 15.80
CA ASP A 99 -7.45 -37.46 16.78
C ASP A 99 -8.22 -37.53 18.11
N GLU A 100 -8.84 -36.43 18.54
CA GLU A 100 -9.76 -36.44 19.69
C GLU A 100 -10.98 -37.33 19.41
N ALA A 101 -11.58 -37.25 18.22
CA ALA A 101 -12.68 -38.14 17.82
C ALA A 101 -12.24 -39.61 17.72
N ALA A 102 -11.03 -39.88 17.22
CA ALA A 102 -10.47 -41.23 17.15
C ALA A 102 -10.23 -41.81 18.55
N LYS A 103 -9.77 -40.99 19.49
CA LYS A 103 -9.61 -41.38 20.90
C LYS A 103 -10.95 -41.72 21.54
N ASP A 104 -11.97 -40.86 21.36
CA ASP A 104 -13.31 -41.10 21.91
C ASP A 104 -13.89 -42.43 21.39
N ALA A 105 -13.70 -42.73 20.09
CA ALA A 105 -14.13 -44.00 19.51
C ALA A 105 -13.33 -45.20 20.04
N ALA A 106 -12.03 -45.04 20.29
CA ALA A 106 -11.21 -46.10 20.89
C ALA A 106 -11.57 -46.36 22.36
N GLU A 107 -11.97 -45.33 23.11
CA GLU A 107 -12.50 -45.45 24.47
C GLU A 107 -13.82 -46.22 24.49
N GLU A 108 -14.77 -45.90 23.59
CA GLU A 108 -16.03 -46.64 23.44
C GLU A 108 -15.78 -48.12 23.08
N ALA A 109 -14.87 -48.40 22.14
CA ALA A 109 -14.51 -49.76 21.76
C ALA A 109 -13.87 -50.55 22.91
N LEU A 110 -13.08 -49.87 23.77
CA LEU A 110 -12.49 -50.48 24.95
C LEU A 110 -13.56 -50.82 26.00
N GLU A 111 -14.54 -49.94 26.22
CA GLU A 111 -15.69 -50.25 27.08
C GLU A 111 -16.48 -51.45 26.57
N GLU A 112 -16.78 -51.50 25.26
CA GLU A 112 -17.48 -52.64 24.65
C GLU A 112 -16.67 -53.94 24.80
N ALA A 113 -15.36 -53.91 24.55
CA ALA A 113 -14.50 -55.07 24.73
C ALA A 113 -14.50 -55.57 26.18
N GLN A 114 -14.46 -54.65 27.16
CA GLN A 114 -14.55 -54.99 28.58
C GLN A 114 -15.87 -55.68 28.94
N ASP A 115 -16.99 -55.22 28.37
CA ASP A 115 -18.31 -55.81 28.57
C ASP A 115 -18.42 -57.25 28.04
N THR A 116 -17.68 -57.59 26.98
CA THR A 116 -17.64 -58.99 26.48
C THR A 116 -16.87 -59.94 27.39
N GLY A 117 -15.89 -59.41 28.14
CA GLY A 117 -14.96 -60.20 28.95
C GLY A 117 -13.95 -61.04 28.16
N ASP A 118 -13.81 -60.81 26.84
CA ASP A 118 -12.81 -61.49 26.00
C ASP A 118 -11.44 -60.81 26.18
N PRO A 119 -10.42 -61.51 26.74
CA PRO A 119 -9.11 -60.93 26.97
C PRO A 119 -8.40 -60.48 25.69
N GLU A 120 -8.61 -61.17 24.56
CA GLU A 120 -7.98 -60.78 23.29
C GLU A 120 -8.59 -59.49 22.73
N ALA A 121 -9.92 -59.34 22.85
CA ALA A 121 -10.61 -58.12 22.45
C ALA A 121 -10.21 -56.92 23.33
N ILE A 122 -10.08 -57.13 24.64
CA ILE A 122 -9.65 -56.09 25.59
C ILE A 122 -8.22 -55.63 25.27
N GLU A 123 -7.29 -56.57 25.05
CA GLU A 123 -5.91 -56.22 24.70
C GLU A 123 -5.84 -55.42 23.40
N ALA A 124 -6.58 -55.85 22.37
CA ALA A 124 -6.64 -55.13 21.10
C ALA A 124 -7.21 -53.70 21.25
N ALA A 125 -8.28 -53.54 22.04
CA ALA A 125 -8.89 -52.23 22.27
C ALA A 125 -8.00 -51.31 23.13
N GLN A 126 -7.26 -51.86 24.11
CA GLN A 126 -6.27 -51.10 24.89
C GLN A 126 -5.16 -50.55 23.99
N ILE A 127 -4.62 -51.37 23.09
CA ILE A 127 -3.59 -50.94 22.13
C ILE A 127 -4.14 -49.82 21.23
N ALA A 128 -5.38 -49.94 20.76
CA ALA A 128 -6.02 -48.91 19.94
C ALA A 128 -6.21 -47.59 20.71
N TYR A 129 -6.66 -47.66 21.98
CA TYR A 129 -6.80 -46.50 22.85
C TYR A 129 -5.44 -45.83 23.11
N GLU A 130 -4.41 -46.59 23.46
CA GLU A 130 -3.06 -46.05 23.70
C GLU A 130 -2.50 -45.37 22.44
N THR A 131 -2.70 -45.98 21.26
CA THR A 131 -2.29 -45.40 19.97
C THR A 131 -3.02 -44.08 19.69
N ALA A 132 -4.34 -44.02 19.94
CA ALA A 132 -5.11 -42.81 19.74
C ALA A 132 -4.76 -41.71 20.76
N ASP A 133 -4.45 -42.07 22.00
CA ASP A 133 -4.01 -41.12 23.02
C ASP A 133 -2.62 -40.53 22.71
N GLU A 134 -1.70 -41.35 22.19
CA GLU A 134 -0.39 -40.90 21.70
C GLU A 134 -0.55 -39.93 20.52
N ALA A 135 -1.34 -40.30 19.50
CA ALA A 135 -1.60 -39.44 18.34
C ALA A 135 -2.23 -38.09 18.75
N ARG A 136 -3.20 -38.11 19.67
CA ARG A 136 -3.77 -36.89 20.23
C ARG A 136 -2.72 -36.04 20.96
N GLY A 137 -1.80 -36.68 21.68
CA GLY A 137 -0.65 -36.02 22.32
C GLY A 137 0.22 -35.30 21.30
N ASP A 138 0.64 -36.01 20.25
CA ASP A 138 1.46 -35.46 19.15
C ASP A 138 0.77 -34.28 18.46
N SER A 139 -0.54 -34.36 18.22
CA SER A 139 -1.31 -33.27 17.61
C SER A 139 -1.45 -32.04 18.50
N ARG A 140 -1.52 -32.20 19.84
CA ARG A 140 -1.48 -31.06 20.77
C ARG A 140 -0.13 -30.35 20.74
N ASP A 141 0.96 -31.12 20.77
CA ASP A 141 2.31 -30.58 20.66
C ASP A 141 2.51 -29.87 19.31
N ALA A 142 1.92 -30.40 18.23
CA ALA A 142 1.93 -29.78 16.92
C ALA A 142 1.17 -28.43 16.91
N VAL A 143 0.00 -28.35 17.52
CA VAL A 143 -0.75 -27.08 17.65
C VAL A 143 0.07 -26.04 18.41
N GLU A 144 0.62 -26.39 19.58
CA GLU A 144 1.46 -25.47 20.38
C GLU A 144 2.67 -24.97 19.57
N LEU A 145 3.32 -25.86 18.82
CA LEU A 145 4.41 -25.50 17.91
C LEU A 145 3.95 -24.51 16.84
N ARG A 146 2.80 -24.75 16.18
CA ARG A 146 2.27 -23.87 15.12
C ARG A 146 1.84 -22.51 15.66
N GLU A 147 1.25 -22.45 16.86
CA GLU A 147 0.95 -21.19 17.53
C GLU A 147 2.22 -20.37 17.80
N SER A 148 3.28 -21.02 18.28
CA SER A 148 4.58 -20.39 18.49
C SER A 148 5.17 -19.86 17.18
N GLU A 149 5.10 -20.63 16.09
CA GLU A 149 5.58 -20.23 14.77
C GLU A 149 4.79 -19.03 14.21
N LEU A 150 3.45 -19.04 14.31
CA LEU A 150 2.60 -17.92 13.91
C LEU A 150 2.94 -16.66 14.70
N ASN A 151 3.04 -16.77 16.03
CA ASN A 151 3.41 -15.65 16.87
C ASN A 151 4.79 -15.08 16.48
N ALA A 152 5.79 -15.95 16.25
CA ALA A 152 7.11 -15.54 15.80
C ALA A 152 7.08 -14.82 14.44
N ALA A 153 6.25 -15.28 13.49
CA ALA A 153 6.07 -14.62 12.21
C ALA A 153 5.45 -13.21 12.36
N MET A 154 4.41 -13.08 13.18
CA MET A 154 3.70 -11.82 13.43
C MET A 154 4.57 -10.76 14.13
N VAL A 155 5.50 -11.17 14.99
CA VAL A 155 6.41 -10.25 15.69
C VAL A 155 7.81 -10.19 15.08
N SER A 156 7.99 -10.74 13.88
CA SER A 156 9.29 -10.72 13.21
C SER A 156 9.77 -9.28 12.97
N PRO A 157 11.03 -8.95 13.29
CA PRO A 157 11.58 -7.62 13.03
C PRO A 157 11.47 -7.19 11.57
N GLU A 158 11.56 -8.14 10.65
CA GLU A 158 11.46 -7.93 9.20
C GLU A 158 10.06 -7.48 8.80
N LEU A 159 9.00 -8.12 9.32
CA LEU A 159 7.61 -7.73 9.04
C LEU A 159 7.32 -6.34 9.60
N ILE A 160 7.77 -6.05 10.83
CA ILE A 160 7.60 -4.73 11.46
C ILE A 160 8.29 -3.66 10.63
N GLN A 161 9.55 -3.87 10.24
CA GLN A 161 10.31 -2.93 9.42
C GLN A 161 9.68 -2.72 8.04
N ALA A 162 9.19 -3.78 7.39
CA ALA A 162 8.53 -3.67 6.10
C ALA A 162 7.21 -2.89 6.19
N ARG A 163 6.42 -3.13 7.25
CA ARG A 163 5.20 -2.36 7.53
C ARG A 163 5.51 -0.89 7.79
N ASP A 164 6.48 -0.60 8.66
CA ASP A 164 6.88 0.77 8.98
C ASP A 164 7.41 1.51 7.74
N ALA A 165 8.15 0.82 6.86
CA ALA A 165 8.61 1.37 5.59
C ALA A 165 7.45 1.67 4.62
N LEU A 166 6.44 0.80 4.57
CA LEU A 166 5.23 1.01 3.78
C LEU A 166 4.44 2.22 4.31
N ASP A 167 4.23 2.29 5.63
CA ASP A 167 3.54 3.40 6.28
C ASP A 167 4.29 4.73 6.07
N ALA A 168 5.62 4.73 6.16
CA ALA A 168 6.44 5.90 5.89
C ALA A 168 6.35 6.35 4.41
N ALA A 169 6.34 5.40 3.47
CA ALA A 169 6.20 5.71 2.05
C ALA A 169 4.82 6.30 1.74
N VAL A 170 3.76 5.76 2.32
CA VAL A 170 2.39 6.30 2.21
C VAL A 170 2.30 7.70 2.82
N ALA A 171 2.82 7.91 4.02
CA ALA A 171 2.82 9.22 4.66
C ALA A 171 3.60 10.27 3.86
N ASN A 172 4.72 9.89 3.25
CA ASN A 172 5.48 10.77 2.36
C ASN A 172 4.68 11.14 1.11
N PHE A 173 4.03 10.15 0.48
CA PHE A 173 3.16 10.38 -0.67
C PHE A 173 1.99 11.31 -0.34
N GLU A 174 1.30 11.09 0.79
CA GLU A 174 0.22 11.95 1.28
C GLU A 174 0.71 13.38 1.57
N SER A 175 1.90 13.52 2.15
CA SER A 175 2.52 14.84 2.38
C SER A 175 2.80 15.58 1.07
N LEU A 176 3.26 14.87 0.04
CA LEU A 176 3.49 15.46 -1.29
C LEU A 176 2.17 15.85 -1.96
N LEU A 177 1.14 15.02 -1.85
CA LEU A 177 -0.21 15.36 -2.33
C LEU A 177 -0.78 16.57 -1.61
N ALA A 178 -0.62 16.68 -0.29
CA ALA A 178 -1.08 17.83 0.48
C ALA A 178 -0.35 19.13 0.09
N ALA A 179 0.92 19.03 -0.34
CA ALA A 179 1.66 20.17 -0.88
C ALA A 179 1.16 20.60 -2.27
N VAL A 180 0.58 19.67 -3.04
CA VAL A 180 -0.11 19.96 -4.29
C VAL A 180 -1.57 20.29 -3.97
N SER A 181 -1.84 21.54 -3.62
CA SER A 181 -3.19 22.00 -3.28
C SER A 181 -4.08 22.10 -4.52
N LEU A 182 -4.60 20.96 -4.98
CA LEU A 182 -5.65 20.88 -5.99
C LEU A 182 -7.01 20.88 -5.28
N ASP A 183 -7.45 22.05 -4.82
CA ASP A 183 -8.86 22.22 -4.49
C ASP A 183 -9.72 22.18 -5.78
N GLU A 184 -11.02 21.91 -5.63
CA GLU A 184 -11.95 21.77 -6.75
C GLU A 184 -11.99 23.02 -7.66
N ALA A 185 -11.85 24.22 -7.09
CA ALA A 185 -11.83 25.46 -7.87
C ALA A 185 -10.51 25.61 -8.64
N SER A 186 -9.38 25.26 -8.02
CA SER A 186 -8.08 25.20 -8.70
C SER A 186 -8.07 24.19 -9.84
N ALA A 187 -8.64 22.99 -9.64
CA ALA A 187 -8.76 21.97 -10.69
C ALA A 187 -9.64 22.44 -11.86
N THR A 188 -10.79 23.06 -11.56
CA THR A 188 -11.69 23.63 -12.58
C THR A 188 -11.01 24.74 -13.36
N ASN A 189 -10.27 25.63 -12.67
CA ASN A 189 -9.52 26.71 -13.31
C ASN A 189 -8.39 26.17 -14.22
N LEU A 190 -7.63 25.17 -13.77
CA LEU A 190 -6.60 24.52 -14.58
C LEU A 190 -7.18 23.86 -15.83
N MET A 191 -8.32 23.19 -15.72
CA MET A 191 -9.02 22.59 -16.85
C MET A 191 -9.49 23.65 -17.86
N GLY A 192 -10.08 24.75 -17.40
CA GLY A 192 -10.47 25.87 -18.27
C GLY A 192 -9.28 26.54 -18.98
N LEU A 193 -8.14 26.71 -18.29
CA LEU A 193 -6.90 27.21 -18.90
C LEU A 193 -6.34 26.25 -19.94
N PHE A 194 -6.45 24.95 -19.71
CA PHE A 194 -6.03 23.92 -20.67
C PHE A 194 -6.92 23.90 -21.92
N GLU A 195 -8.24 23.97 -21.77
CA GLU A 195 -9.17 24.09 -22.90
C GLU A 195 -8.93 25.38 -23.71
N ALA A 196 -8.66 26.51 -23.04
CA ALA A 196 -8.30 27.76 -23.69
C ALA A 196 -6.98 27.64 -24.45
N TYR A 197 -5.98 26.96 -23.89
CA TYR A 197 -4.73 26.64 -24.57
C TYR A 197 -4.95 25.78 -25.82
N LEU A 198 -5.72 24.69 -25.72
CA LEU A 198 -6.04 23.83 -26.87
C LEU A 198 -6.75 24.62 -27.97
N THR A 199 -7.71 25.47 -27.61
CA THR A 199 -8.44 26.33 -28.55
C THR A 199 -7.51 27.35 -29.22
N ALA A 200 -6.61 27.97 -28.46
CA ALA A 200 -5.66 28.96 -28.98
C ALA A 200 -4.59 28.36 -29.89
N CYS A 201 -4.35 27.04 -29.82
CA CYS A 201 -3.37 26.34 -30.62
C CYS A 201 -3.97 25.53 -31.78
N ASP A 202 -5.31 25.50 -31.92
CA ASP A 202 -5.99 24.81 -33.02
C ASP A 202 -5.96 25.65 -34.31
N PRO A 203 -5.24 25.19 -35.36
CA PRO A 203 -5.11 25.93 -36.61
C PRO A 203 -6.41 26.05 -37.41
N ASP A 204 -7.41 25.20 -37.12
CA ASP A 204 -8.69 25.19 -37.84
C ASP A 204 -9.74 26.08 -37.17
N THR A 205 -9.44 26.68 -36.01
CA THR A 205 -10.34 27.62 -35.36
C THR A 205 -10.32 28.96 -36.11
N PRO A 206 -11.43 29.39 -36.74
CA PRO A 206 -11.46 30.64 -37.51
C PRO A 206 -11.18 31.81 -36.58
N GLY A 207 -10.12 32.57 -36.88
CA GLY A 207 -9.56 33.64 -36.06
C GLY A 207 -10.60 34.58 -35.48
N VAL A 208 -11.05 34.27 -34.26
CA VAL A 208 -11.77 35.19 -33.40
C VAL A 208 -10.71 36.12 -32.82
N ASP A 209 -10.75 37.39 -33.21
CA ASP A 209 -9.92 38.44 -32.62
C ASP A 209 -10.02 38.34 -31.09
N PRO A 210 -8.89 38.16 -30.37
CA PRO A 210 -8.92 37.93 -28.94
C PRO A 210 -9.55 39.14 -28.26
N VAL A 211 -10.72 38.95 -27.66
CA VAL A 211 -11.29 39.92 -26.73
C VAL A 211 -10.39 39.90 -25.50
N VAL A 212 -9.42 40.81 -25.48
CA VAL A 212 -8.60 41.13 -24.31
C VAL A 212 -9.53 41.72 -23.26
N THR A 213 -10.19 40.86 -22.51
CA THR A 213 -10.86 41.27 -21.27
C THR A 213 -9.72 41.53 -20.29
N PRO A 214 -9.51 42.77 -19.81
CA PRO A 214 -8.42 43.08 -18.90
C PRO A 214 -8.53 42.17 -17.66
N PRO A 215 -7.41 41.68 -17.12
CA PRO A 215 -7.41 40.75 -16.01
C PRO A 215 -8.24 41.33 -14.87
N ALA A 216 -9.26 40.60 -14.44
CA ALA A 216 -9.93 40.88 -13.19
C ALA A 216 -8.85 40.85 -12.11
N THR A 217 -8.70 41.96 -11.39
CA THR A 217 -7.78 42.08 -10.25
C THR A 217 -7.98 40.86 -9.35
N PRO A 218 -6.93 40.07 -9.09
CA PRO A 218 -7.05 38.93 -8.20
C PRO A 218 -7.51 39.42 -6.82
N PRO A 219 -8.32 38.63 -6.08
CA PRO A 219 -8.62 38.94 -4.70
C PRO A 219 -7.29 39.04 -3.93
N VAL A 220 -7.10 40.17 -3.25
CA VAL A 220 -5.97 40.37 -2.34
C VAL A 220 -6.09 39.36 -1.21
N VAL A 221 -5.36 38.25 -1.31
CA VAL A 221 -5.18 37.33 -0.20
C VAL A 221 -4.30 38.06 0.81
N GLN A 222 -4.87 38.42 1.96
CA GLN A 222 -4.08 39.02 3.03
C GLN A 222 -3.01 38.03 3.49
N PRO A 223 -1.76 38.47 3.70
CA PRO A 223 -0.71 37.60 4.19
C PRO A 223 -1.11 37.03 5.56
N VAL A 224 -1.27 35.71 5.62
CA VAL A 224 -1.39 34.99 6.88
C VAL A 224 -0.07 35.18 7.63
N ALA A 225 -0.15 35.80 8.80
CA ALA A 225 1.02 36.02 9.65
C ALA A 225 1.66 34.66 10.02
N PRO A 226 2.99 34.54 9.96
CA PRO A 226 3.66 33.31 10.36
C PRO A 226 3.37 33.02 11.85
N PRO A 227 3.18 31.74 12.24
CA PRO A 227 3.09 31.38 13.64
C PRO A 227 4.38 31.78 14.36
N VAL A 228 4.22 32.62 15.38
CA VAL A 228 5.26 32.97 16.35
C VAL A 228 5.61 31.72 17.16
N ASN A 229 6.70 31.05 16.79
CA ASN A 229 7.32 30.03 17.63
C ASN A 229 7.96 30.70 18.85
N ALA A 230 7.46 30.33 20.03
CA ALA A 230 8.06 30.67 21.31
C ALA A 230 9.45 30.00 21.47
N PRO A 231 10.42 30.65 22.13
CA PRO A 231 11.74 30.08 22.35
C PRO A 231 11.74 29.17 23.59
N GLY A 232 12.25 27.94 23.46
CA GLY A 232 12.52 27.10 24.63
C GLY A 232 12.93 25.66 24.33
N ASN A 233 14.21 25.44 24.00
CA ASN A 233 15.16 24.65 24.80
C ASN A 233 16.32 24.13 23.93
N THR A 234 17.49 24.70 24.21
CA THR A 234 18.79 24.24 23.75
C THR A 234 19.34 23.17 24.70
N LEU A 235 19.51 21.94 24.21
CA LEU A 235 20.50 20.97 24.69
C LEU A 235 21.14 20.38 23.44
N ALA A 236 22.23 21.00 22.96
CA ALA A 236 23.60 20.59 23.26
C ALA A 236 23.97 19.25 22.57
N SER A 237 24.52 19.39 21.36
CA SER A 237 25.19 18.33 20.60
C SER A 237 26.49 17.88 21.29
N ALA A 238 26.81 16.59 21.16
CA ALA A 238 28.18 16.07 21.23
C ALA A 238 28.42 15.11 20.04
N PRO A 239 29.67 14.98 19.55
CA PRO A 239 29.93 14.70 18.15
C PRO A 239 30.20 13.23 17.81
N ALA A 240 30.16 12.98 16.50
CA ALA A 240 30.42 11.73 15.80
C ALA A 240 31.74 11.03 16.17
N GLY A 241 31.66 9.70 16.32
CA GLY A 241 32.78 8.76 16.36
C GLY A 241 32.60 7.68 15.28
N ALA A 242 33.70 7.35 14.61
CA ALA A 242 33.85 6.52 13.42
C ALA A 242 33.23 5.11 13.44
N PRO A 243 32.95 4.49 12.27
CA PRO A 243 32.61 3.07 12.21
C PRO A 243 33.88 2.22 12.30
N GLY A 244 34.09 1.62 13.48
CA GLY A 244 35.01 0.51 13.71
C GLY A 244 34.28 -0.82 13.53
N SER A 245 34.87 -1.68 12.71
CA SER A 245 34.56 -3.10 12.54
C SER A 245 34.53 -3.86 13.87
N THR A 246 33.44 -4.56 14.17
CA THR A 246 33.43 -5.79 14.98
C THR A 246 32.23 -6.66 14.60
N THR A 247 32.51 -7.83 14.03
CA THR A 247 31.66 -9.03 14.06
C THR A 247 31.27 -9.39 15.50
N PRO A 248 30.04 -9.89 15.74
CA PRO A 248 29.77 -10.73 16.90
C PRO A 248 29.81 -12.20 16.50
N SER A 249 30.74 -12.91 17.13
CA SER A 249 30.80 -14.37 17.20
C SER A 249 30.08 -14.82 18.48
N VAL A 250 29.14 -15.76 18.30
CA VAL A 250 28.71 -16.87 19.17
C VAL A 250 28.36 -16.60 20.64
N GLY A 251 27.13 -16.98 21.03
CA GLY A 251 26.75 -17.27 22.41
C GLY A 251 25.61 -18.28 22.47
N ALA A 252 25.93 -19.52 22.82
CA ALA A 252 24.98 -20.58 23.11
C ALA A 252 24.35 -20.41 24.51
N ALA A 253 23.20 -21.07 24.67
CA ALA A 253 22.52 -21.49 25.90
C ALA A 253 21.66 -20.45 26.65
N LEU A 254 20.36 -20.75 26.81
CA LEU A 254 19.85 -21.50 27.98
C LEU A 254 18.35 -21.78 27.82
N ILE A 255 18.00 -23.04 28.04
CA ILE A 255 16.65 -23.53 28.32
C ILE A 255 16.19 -22.91 29.64
N ALA A 256 15.02 -22.27 29.66
CA ALA A 256 14.29 -21.97 30.89
C ALA A 256 12.78 -21.98 30.59
N THR A 257 12.13 -23.07 31.00
CA THR A 257 10.69 -23.15 31.25
C THR A 257 10.29 -22.21 32.38
N PRO A 258 9.06 -21.65 32.33
CA PRO A 258 8.27 -21.52 33.54
C PRO A 258 6.88 -22.13 33.39
N ALA A 259 6.50 -22.83 34.45
CA ALA A 259 5.19 -23.41 34.70
C ALA A 259 4.17 -22.36 35.18
N GLY A 260 2.89 -22.68 34.96
CA GLY A 260 1.70 -22.06 35.60
C GLY A 260 0.82 -21.36 34.56
N GLY A 261 -0.40 -21.81 34.25
CA GLY A 261 -1.44 -22.27 35.17
C GLY A 261 -2.48 -21.16 35.32
N GLY A 262 -3.48 -21.13 34.43
CA GLY A 262 -4.54 -20.12 34.45
C GLY A 262 -5.74 -20.52 33.60
N ASN A 263 -6.78 -21.05 34.25
CA ASN A 263 -8.07 -21.38 33.67
C ASN A 263 -8.80 -20.13 33.15
N ALA A 264 -9.27 -20.13 31.91
CA ALA A 264 -10.36 -19.27 31.47
C ALA A 264 -11.23 -19.97 30.41
N ALA A 265 -12.53 -19.98 30.68
CA ALA A 265 -13.61 -20.67 30.00
C ALA A 265 -13.61 -20.60 28.46
N VAL A 266 -13.71 -21.77 27.84
CA VAL A 266 -14.13 -21.97 26.46
C VAL A 266 -15.59 -21.52 26.33
N ALA A 267 -15.80 -20.40 25.64
CA ALA A 267 -17.12 -20.00 25.17
C ALA A 267 -17.30 -20.53 23.74
N THR A 268 -18.12 -21.58 23.61
CA THR A 268 -18.59 -22.12 22.34
C THR A 268 -19.43 -21.06 21.63
N ASN A 269 -18.96 -20.53 20.51
CA ASN A 269 -19.81 -19.72 19.63
C ASN A 269 -20.18 -20.54 18.39
N LYS A 270 -21.44 -20.99 18.39
CA LYS A 270 -22.09 -21.71 17.29
C LYS A 270 -22.28 -20.78 16.10
N GLY A 271 -21.68 -21.15 14.97
CA GLY A 271 -22.17 -20.88 13.61
C GLY A 271 -22.28 -19.41 13.21
N LEU A 272 -21.19 -18.86 12.67
CA LEU A 272 -21.25 -17.63 11.87
C LEU A 272 -21.15 -18.00 10.39
N ASN A 273 -22.30 -17.88 9.72
CA ASN A 273 -22.45 -17.98 8.27
C ASN A 273 -21.56 -16.94 7.59
N VAL A 274 -20.47 -17.36 6.94
CA VAL A 274 -19.66 -16.51 6.06
C VAL A 274 -20.30 -16.50 4.67
N GLN A 275 -21.41 -15.77 4.55
CA GLN A 275 -21.85 -15.19 3.29
C GLN A 275 -21.63 -13.69 3.39
N THR A 276 -20.40 -13.24 3.16
CA THR A 276 -20.12 -11.83 2.92
C THR A 276 -20.42 -11.52 1.47
N ALA A 277 -21.57 -10.90 1.28
CA ALA A 277 -21.98 -10.23 0.07
C ALA A 277 -20.89 -9.25 -0.40
N VAL A 278 -20.54 -9.35 -1.69
CA VAL A 278 -19.98 -8.23 -2.44
C VAL A 278 -21.14 -7.24 -2.64
N GLU A 279 -21.37 -6.40 -1.64
CA GLU A 279 -22.12 -5.16 -1.83
C GLU A 279 -21.17 -4.12 -2.41
N ALA A 280 -21.50 -3.64 -3.61
CA ALA A 280 -20.89 -2.46 -4.19
C ALA A 280 -21.27 -1.25 -3.32
N GLU A 281 -20.31 -0.69 -2.58
CA GLU A 281 -20.51 0.56 -1.85
C GLU A 281 -20.69 1.74 -2.84
N PRO A 282 -21.78 2.52 -2.76
CA PRO A 282 -21.92 3.78 -3.45
C PRO A 282 -21.29 4.88 -2.57
N GLY A 283 -20.05 5.24 -2.85
CA GLY A 283 -19.35 6.24 -2.03
C GLY A 283 -18.02 6.73 -2.58
N VAL A 284 -17.79 6.64 -3.89
CA VAL A 284 -16.61 7.27 -4.49
C VAL A 284 -16.90 8.76 -4.61
N ASP A 285 -16.26 9.54 -3.74
CA ASP A 285 -16.24 10.99 -3.80
C ASP A 285 -15.76 11.41 -5.22
N PRO A 286 -16.54 12.18 -6.00
CA PRO A 286 -16.19 12.53 -7.37
C PRO A 286 -14.82 13.22 -7.48
N GLY A 287 -14.36 13.86 -6.40
CA GLY A 287 -13.02 14.44 -6.32
C GLY A 287 -11.89 13.40 -6.39
N LEU A 288 -12.04 12.22 -5.78
CA LEU A 288 -11.00 11.17 -5.79
C LEU A 288 -10.87 10.48 -7.15
N ALA A 289 -11.98 10.30 -7.86
CA ALA A 289 -11.96 9.77 -9.24
C ALA A 289 -11.33 10.78 -10.22
N LEU A 290 -11.56 12.07 -10.02
CA LEU A 290 -11.00 13.15 -10.83
C LEU A 290 -9.50 13.34 -10.56
N LEU A 291 -9.05 13.19 -9.31
CA LEU A 291 -7.64 13.28 -8.91
C LEU A 291 -6.84 12.06 -9.42
N ALA A 292 -7.43 10.86 -9.37
CA ALA A 292 -6.87 9.67 -10.02
C ALA A 292 -6.79 9.83 -11.56
N GLY A 293 -7.78 10.47 -12.18
CA GLY A 293 -7.78 10.81 -13.61
C GLY A 293 -6.77 11.90 -14.00
N LEU A 294 -6.55 12.90 -13.14
CA LEU A 294 -5.60 14.00 -13.37
C LEU A 294 -4.15 13.56 -13.16
N LEU A 295 -3.85 12.75 -12.14
CA LEU A 295 -2.51 12.16 -11.98
C LEU A 295 -2.19 11.19 -13.13
N ALA A 296 -3.20 10.48 -13.63
CA ALA A 296 -3.04 9.63 -14.80
C ALA A 296 -2.66 10.40 -16.08
N ALA A 297 -3.17 11.61 -16.24
CA ALA A 297 -2.91 12.47 -17.40
C ALA A 297 -1.67 13.36 -17.25
N GLY A 298 -1.32 13.78 -16.02
CA GLY A 298 -0.29 14.79 -15.73
C GLY A 298 1.16 14.30 -15.79
N ILE A 299 1.42 13.02 -15.50
CA ILE A 299 2.80 12.48 -15.40
C ILE A 299 3.46 12.32 -16.79
N ALA A 300 2.67 12.20 -17.87
CA ALA A 300 3.20 11.92 -19.21
C ALA A 300 3.82 13.14 -19.91
N VAL A 301 3.40 14.35 -19.54
CA VAL A 301 3.68 15.59 -20.28
C VAL A 301 5.13 16.08 -20.09
N PRO A 302 5.70 16.17 -18.88
CA PRO A 302 7.02 16.79 -18.68
C PRO A 302 8.18 15.89 -19.13
N ALA A 303 8.08 14.57 -18.91
CA ALA A 303 9.13 13.61 -19.27
C ALA A 303 9.36 13.51 -20.79
N ALA A 304 8.29 13.64 -21.59
CA ALA A 304 8.37 13.64 -23.04
C ALA A 304 9.01 14.93 -23.60
N VAL A 305 8.71 16.09 -23.00
CA VAL A 305 9.28 17.39 -23.40
C VAL A 305 10.77 17.47 -23.05
N ALA A 306 11.18 17.03 -21.86
CA ALA A 306 12.59 17.00 -21.44
C ALA A 306 13.44 16.07 -22.31
N ARG A 307 12.89 14.92 -22.73
CA ARG A 307 13.57 13.97 -23.64
C ARG A 307 13.70 14.53 -25.07
N ARG A 308 12.75 15.37 -25.50
CA ARG A 308 12.78 16.04 -26.81
C ARG A 308 13.79 17.18 -26.85
N MET A 309 13.89 17.99 -25.79
CA MET A 309 14.92 19.04 -25.69
C MET A 309 16.35 18.47 -25.72
N ARG A 310 16.61 17.37 -25.00
CA ARG A 310 17.90 16.65 -25.07
C ARG A 310 18.22 16.08 -26.46
N ARG A 311 17.22 15.74 -27.26
CA ARG A 311 17.43 15.27 -28.65
C ARG A 311 17.72 16.44 -29.60
N THR A 312 17.08 17.59 -29.42
CA THR A 312 17.35 18.78 -30.24
C THR A 312 18.70 19.43 -29.93
N GLU A 313 19.20 19.35 -28.69
CA GLU A 313 20.56 19.79 -28.34
C GLU A 313 21.64 18.89 -28.96
N ARG A 314 21.40 17.57 -29.05
CA ARG A 314 22.32 16.63 -29.70
C ARG A 314 22.33 16.71 -31.23
N ALA A 315 21.32 17.35 -31.84
CA ALA A 315 21.24 17.54 -33.29
C ALA A 315 21.84 18.89 -33.75
N ARG A 316 22.21 19.77 -32.81
CA ARG A 316 22.80 21.10 -33.07
C ARG A 316 24.32 21.17 -32.84
N ASN A 317 24.92 20.13 -32.27
CA ASN A 317 26.36 19.92 -32.16
C ASN A 317 26.80 18.80 -33.11
#